data_AF-A0A967TMQ6-F1
#
_entry.id   AF-A0A967TMQ6-F1
#
_cell.length_a   1.000
_cell.length_b   1.000
_cell.length_c   1.000
_cell.angle_alpha   90.00
_cell.angle_beta   90.00
_cell.angle_gamma   90.00
#
_symmetry.space_group_name_H-M   'P 1'
#
loop_
_entity.id
_entity.type
_entity.pdbx_description
1 polymer ?
#
loop_
_entity_poly.entity_id
_entity_poly.type
_entity_poly.pdbx_seq_one_letter_code
_entity_poly.pdbx_strand_id
1 'polypeptide(L)'
;MLLSLAKPVLTRRATVGLHEAMMILGGNGIEERFSPLPRLWRDAAIMETWEGPHNVLFTQALRDLERLEVEPGGFLERVAGKKGAGLVDELAGLLERSGEEDVTVPFARLAPRIVDAFADRILEEAGPG
;
A
#
# COMPACT_ATOMS: atom_id res chain seq x y z
N MET A 1 10.27 -6.34 4.38
CA MET A 1 9.12 -5.75 5.09
C MET A 1 8.48 -4.57 4.33
N LEU A 2 9.14 -3.41 4.19
CA LEU A 2 8.52 -2.25 3.49
C LEU A 2 8.12 -2.53 2.05
N LEU A 3 8.89 -3.34 1.32
CA LEU A 3 8.55 -3.74 -0.06
C LEU A 3 7.21 -4.51 -0.12
N SER A 4 7.03 -5.51 0.73
CA SER A 4 5.80 -6.32 0.81
C SER A 4 4.59 -5.51 1.30
N LEU A 5 4.82 -4.39 1.99
CA LEU A 5 3.77 -3.45 2.40
C LEU A 5 3.42 -2.47 1.28
N ALA A 6 4.44 -1.86 0.66
CA ALA A 6 4.28 -0.78 -0.31
C ALA A 6 3.80 -1.28 -1.67
N LYS A 7 4.34 -2.40 -2.17
CA LYS A 7 3.97 -2.96 -3.48
C LYS A 7 2.44 -3.09 -3.65
N PRO A 8 1.70 -3.84 -2.81
CA PRO A 8 0.27 -4.04 -3.01
C PRO A 8 -0.54 -2.74 -2.87
N VAL A 9 -0.08 -1.77 -2.09
CA VAL A 9 -0.73 -0.45 -1.99
C VAL A 9 -0.53 0.34 -3.27
N LEU A 10 0.72 0.44 -3.74
CA LEU A 10 1.09 1.29 -4.88
C LEU A 10 0.57 0.72 -6.21
N THR A 11 0.64 -0.61 -6.41
CA THR A 11 0.14 -1.24 -7.64
C THR A 11 -1.38 -1.11 -7.75
N ARG A 12 -2.11 -1.29 -6.64
CA ARG A 12 -3.56 -1.05 -6.60
C ARG A 12 -3.91 0.40 -6.94
N ARG A 13 -3.15 1.36 -6.41
CA ARG A 13 -3.33 2.78 -6.70
C ARG A 13 -3.07 3.12 -8.17
N ALA A 14 -2.08 2.48 -8.80
CA ALA A 14 -1.82 2.67 -10.22
C ALA A 14 -3.03 2.25 -11.06
N THR A 15 -3.58 1.06 -10.83
CA THR A 15 -4.77 0.57 -11.55
C THR A 15 -5.99 1.46 -11.33
N VAL A 16 -6.26 1.86 -10.09
CA VAL A 16 -7.37 2.77 -9.76
C VAL A 16 -7.17 4.13 -10.41
N GLY A 17 -5.98 4.72 -10.30
CA GLY A 17 -5.68 6.03 -10.88
C GLY A 17 -5.78 6.03 -12.41
N LEU A 18 -5.34 4.96 -13.07
CA LEU A 18 -5.50 4.79 -14.52
C LEU A 18 -6.97 4.65 -14.92
N HIS A 19 -7.78 3.95 -14.10
CA HIS A 19 -9.22 3.88 -14.32
C HIS A 19 -9.87 5.26 -14.22
N GLU A 20 -9.59 6.02 -13.15
CA GLU A 20 -10.09 7.39 -12.97
C GLU A 20 -9.65 8.31 -14.13
N ALA A 21 -8.41 8.18 -14.60
CA ALA A 21 -7.92 8.92 -15.76
C ALA A 21 -8.70 8.60 -17.04
N MET A 22 -9.10 7.34 -17.26
CA MET A 22 -9.96 6.97 -18.38
C MET A 22 -11.33 7.63 -18.25
N MET A 23 -11.88 7.68 -17.04
CA MET A 23 -13.19 8.30 -16.77
C MET A 23 -13.21 9.80 -17.06
N ILE A 24 -12.10 10.51 -16.84
CA ILE A 24 -11.97 11.93 -17.22
C ILE A 24 -12.16 12.13 -18.73
N LEU A 25 -11.69 11.19 -19.55
CA LEU A 25 -11.79 11.24 -21.01
C LEU A 25 -13.08 10.58 -21.56
N GLY A 26 -13.91 9.99 -20.70
CA GLY A 26 -15.11 9.25 -21.08
C GLY A 26 -14.81 8.11 -22.05
N GLY A 27 -15.67 7.91 -23.06
CA GLY A 27 -15.50 6.85 -24.06
C GLY A 27 -14.16 6.91 -24.81
N ASN A 28 -13.63 8.12 -25.03
CA ASN A 28 -12.32 8.31 -25.65
C ASN A 28 -11.17 7.78 -24.78
N GLY A 29 -11.35 7.75 -23.46
CA GLY A 29 -10.38 7.17 -22.52
C GLY A 29 -10.25 5.65 -22.66
N ILE A 30 -11.29 4.97 -23.18
CA ILE A 30 -11.35 3.52 -23.36
C ILE A 30 -10.83 3.10 -24.74
N GLU A 31 -10.91 3.98 -25.76
CA GLU A 31 -10.45 3.68 -27.11
C GLU A 31 -8.91 3.67 -27.21
N GLU A 32 -8.33 2.50 -27.49
CA GLU A 32 -6.87 2.30 -27.55
C GLU A 32 -6.15 3.17 -28.60
N ARG A 33 -6.85 3.60 -29.65
CA ARG A 33 -6.29 4.49 -30.69
C ARG A 33 -6.29 5.97 -30.29
N PHE A 34 -7.13 6.35 -29.32
CA PHE A 34 -7.20 7.73 -28.83
C PHE A 34 -6.27 7.94 -27.63
N SER A 35 -6.23 6.96 -26.71
CA SER A 35 -5.54 7.08 -25.43
C SER A 35 -4.62 5.89 -25.15
N PRO A 36 -3.43 6.10 -24.54
CA PRO A 36 -2.60 5.00 -24.07
C PRO A 36 -3.12 4.36 -22.78
N LEU A 37 -4.11 4.98 -22.11
CA LEU A 37 -4.60 4.56 -20.79
C LEU A 37 -5.12 3.12 -20.72
N PRO A 38 -5.87 2.58 -21.71
CA PRO A 38 -6.33 1.19 -21.63
C PRO A 38 -5.18 0.19 -21.59
N ARG A 39 -4.11 0.44 -22.35
CA ARG A 39 -2.91 -0.40 -22.30
C ARG A 39 -2.21 -0.28 -20.95
N LEU A 40 -2.00 0.95 -20.47
CA LEU A 40 -1.38 1.16 -19.15
C LEU A 40 -2.20 0.51 -18.02
N TRP A 41 -3.53 0.55 -18.08
CA TRP A 41 -4.40 -0.07 -17.09
C TRP A 41 -4.25 -1.60 -17.09
N ARG A 42 -4.19 -2.24 -18.27
CA ARG A 42 -3.89 -3.67 -18.40
C ARG A 42 -2.50 -4.02 -17.86
N ASP A 43 -1.50 -3.19 -18.16
CA ASP A 43 -0.13 -3.37 -17.66
C ASP A 43 -0.08 -3.25 -16.12
N ALA A 44 -0.81 -2.28 -15.54
CA ALA A 44 -0.90 -2.10 -14.09
C ALA A 44 -1.59 -3.26 -13.38
N ALA A 45 -2.61 -3.86 -13.99
CA ALA A 45 -3.28 -5.05 -13.43
C ALA A 45 -2.33 -6.25 -13.28
N ILE A 46 -1.35 -6.40 -14.19
CA ILE A 46 -0.30 -7.42 -14.06
C ILE A 46 0.55 -7.16 -12.81
N MET A 47 0.90 -5.91 -12.54
CA MET A 47 1.75 -5.53 -11.40
C MET A 47 1.12 -5.89 -10.03
N GLU A 48 -0.21 -5.91 -9.93
CA GLU A 48 -0.93 -6.31 -8.71
C GLU A 48 -0.81 -7.81 -8.39
N THR A 49 -0.49 -8.64 -9.39
CA THR A 49 -0.52 -10.11 -9.26
C THR A 49 0.86 -10.75 -9.42
N TRP A 50 1.72 -10.16 -10.27
CA TRP A 50 3.08 -10.62 -10.50
C TRP A 50 3.92 -10.55 -9.21
N GLU A 51 4.65 -11.62 -8.90
CA GLU A 51 5.48 -11.74 -7.69
C GLU A 51 4.72 -11.51 -6.37
N GLY A 52 3.45 -11.90 -6.32
CA GLY A 52 2.66 -11.96 -5.10
C GLY A 52 1.41 -11.08 -5.17
N PRO A 53 0.20 -11.67 -5.11
CA PRO A 53 -1.04 -10.90 -4.99
C PRO A 53 -1.13 -10.21 -3.63
N HIS A 54 -2.03 -9.24 -3.52
CA HIS A 54 -2.12 -8.35 -2.36
C HIS A 54 -2.20 -9.06 -1.01
N ASN A 55 -3.06 -10.08 -0.89
CA ASN A 55 -3.22 -10.85 0.34
C ASN A 55 -1.92 -11.56 0.75
N VAL A 56 -1.21 -12.18 -0.20
CA VAL A 56 0.07 -12.85 0.05
C VAL A 56 1.10 -11.85 0.57
N LEU A 57 1.21 -10.68 -0.06
CA LEU A 57 2.17 -9.65 0.35
C LEU A 57 1.84 -9.03 1.71
N PHE A 58 0.55 -8.78 2.00
CA PHE A 58 0.12 -8.30 3.31
C PHE A 58 0.33 -9.34 4.42
N THR A 59 -0.01 -10.60 4.18
CA THR A 59 0.27 -11.69 5.13
C THR A 59 1.78 -11.84 5.36
N GLN A 60 2.61 -11.74 4.32
CA GLN A 60 4.07 -11.78 4.46
C GLN A 60 4.58 -10.60 5.29
N ALA A 61 4.09 -9.39 5.05
CA ALA A 61 4.48 -8.20 5.81
C ALA A 61 4.09 -8.33 7.30
N LEU A 62 2.89 -8.83 7.59
CA LEU A 62 2.43 -9.06 8.96
C LEU A 62 3.28 -10.13 9.68
N ARG A 63 3.54 -11.26 9.02
CA ARG A 63 4.40 -12.32 9.56
C ARG A 63 5.83 -11.85 9.80
N ASP A 64 6.36 -10.97 8.95
CA ASP A 64 7.69 -10.38 9.15
C ASP A 64 7.72 -9.44 10.36
N LEU A 65 6.67 -8.64 10.59
CA LEU A 65 6.56 -7.78 11.76
C LEU A 65 6.54 -8.60 13.06
N GLU A 66 5.76 -9.68 13.08
CA GLU A 66 5.67 -10.61 14.22
C GLU A 66 7.00 -11.33 14.47
N ARG A 67 7.53 -11.98 13.44
CA ARG A 67 8.77 -12.79 13.54
C ARG A 67 9.99 -11.97 13.97
N LEU A 68 10.03 -10.69 13.61
CA LEU A 68 11.11 -9.77 13.97
C LEU A 68 10.83 -9.02 15.29
N GLU A 69 9.76 -9.37 16.01
CA GLU A 69 9.35 -8.75 17.28
C GLU A 69 9.34 -7.22 17.19
N VAL A 70 8.77 -6.71 16.10
CA VAL A 70 8.83 -5.28 15.78
C VAL A 70 7.95 -4.49 16.75
N GLU A 71 8.58 -3.60 17.53
CA GLU A 71 7.85 -2.64 18.35
C GLU A 71 7.10 -1.62 17.45
N PRO A 72 5.76 -1.54 17.53
CA PRO A 72 4.94 -0.77 16.58
C PRO A 72 5.27 0.72 16.52
N GLY A 73 5.49 1.35 17.67
CA GLY A 73 5.81 2.76 17.78
C GLY A 73 7.16 3.09 17.13
N GLY A 74 8.19 2.33 17.47
CA GLY A 74 9.52 2.48 16.91
C GLY A 74 9.57 2.16 15.42
N PHE A 75 8.74 1.22 14.95
CA PHE A 75 8.58 1.00 13.51
C PHE A 75 7.99 2.19 12.79
N LEU A 76 6.86 2.72 13.28
CA LEU A 76 6.21 3.88 12.68
C LEU A 76 7.09 5.13 12.76
N GLU A 77 7.82 5.33 13.85
CA GLU A 77 8.83 6.39 13.95
C GLU A 77 9.94 6.25 12.89
N ARG A 78 10.45 5.03 12.66
CA ARG A 78 11.45 4.79 11.61
C ARG A 78 10.92 5.00 10.20
N VAL A 79 9.66 4.64 9.94
CA VAL A 79 9.04 4.72 8.62
C VAL A 79 8.53 6.13 8.33
N ALA A 80 7.68 6.65 9.20
CA ALA A 80 6.98 7.92 9.02
C ALA A 80 7.67 9.13 9.68
N GLY A 81 8.78 8.93 10.41
CA GLY A 81 9.44 10.00 11.18
C GLY A 81 8.68 10.43 12.43
N LYS A 82 7.52 9.81 12.69
CA LYS A 82 6.63 10.07 13.82
C LYS A 82 5.85 8.81 14.16
N LYS A 83 5.53 8.62 15.45
CA LYS A 83 4.77 7.44 15.90
C LYS A 83 3.32 7.48 15.43
N GLY A 84 2.64 8.62 15.64
CA GLY A 84 1.21 8.78 15.35
C GLY A 84 0.35 7.87 16.24
N ALA A 85 -0.06 8.35 17.43
CA ALA A 85 -0.67 7.54 18.50
C ALA A 85 -1.76 6.56 18.02
N GLY A 86 -2.74 7.01 17.23
CA GLY A 86 -3.81 6.14 16.74
C GLY A 86 -3.36 5.05 15.74
N LEU A 87 -2.26 5.26 15.01
CA LEU A 87 -1.70 4.26 14.11
C LEU A 87 -0.87 3.22 14.86
N VAL A 88 -0.21 3.64 15.95
CA VAL A 88 0.52 2.74 16.86
C VAL A 88 -0.45 1.74 17.49
N ASP A 89 -1.52 2.23 18.10
CA ASP A 89 -2.49 1.39 18.82
C ASP A 89 -3.15 0.38 17.88
N GLU A 90 -3.51 0.81 16.67
CA GLU A 90 -4.13 -0.05 15.67
C GLU A 90 -3.16 -1.11 15.14
N LEU A 91 -1.89 -0.76 14.90
CA LEU A 91 -0.86 -1.74 14.50
C LEU A 91 -0.56 -2.72 15.63
N ALA A 92 -0.45 -2.25 16.87
CA ALA A 92 -0.21 -3.08 18.05
C ALA A 92 -1.33 -4.12 18.23
N GLY A 93 -2.60 -3.67 18.19
CA GLY A 93 -3.75 -4.58 18.30
C GLY A 93 -3.85 -5.60 17.17
N LEU A 94 -3.33 -5.29 15.97
CA LEU A 94 -3.25 -6.27 14.88
C LEU A 94 -2.11 -7.28 15.07
N LEU A 95 -0.98 -6.86 15.64
CA LEU A 95 0.13 -7.76 15.92
C LEU A 95 -0.17 -8.71 17.07
N GLU A 96 -0.92 -8.27 18.09
CA GLU A 96 -1.44 -9.15 19.15
C GLU A 96 -2.36 -10.25 18.60
N ARG A 97 -3.03 -9.98 17.47
CA ARG A 97 -3.97 -10.87 16.80
C ARG A 97 -3.38 -11.56 15.57
N SER A 98 -2.07 -11.49 15.35
CA SER A 98 -1.44 -11.95 14.11
C SER A 98 -1.64 -13.45 13.81
N GLY A 99 -1.90 -14.25 14.84
CA GLY A 99 -2.22 -15.68 14.74
C GLY A 99 -3.66 -15.99 14.30
N GLU A 100 -4.55 -14.99 14.23
CA GLU A 100 -5.94 -15.16 13.77
C GLU A 100 -5.99 -15.22 12.24
N GLU A 101 -6.86 -16.06 11.66
CA GLU A 101 -6.94 -16.22 10.19
C GLU A 101 -7.39 -14.93 9.46
N ASP A 102 -8.18 -14.08 10.10
CA ASP A 102 -8.82 -12.94 9.47
C ASP A 102 -8.02 -11.63 9.57
N VAL A 103 -6.95 -11.59 10.36
CA VAL A 103 -6.14 -10.40 10.69
C VAL A 103 -5.51 -9.73 9.45
N THR A 104 -5.30 -10.48 8.37
CA THR A 104 -4.76 -9.94 7.12
C THR A 104 -5.69 -8.88 6.51
N VAL A 105 -7.02 -9.03 6.65
CA VAL A 105 -7.99 -8.10 6.08
C VAL A 105 -7.94 -6.72 6.76
N PRO A 106 -8.03 -6.58 8.09
CA PRO A 106 -7.86 -5.28 8.74
C PRO A 106 -6.44 -4.73 8.56
N PHE A 107 -5.40 -5.58 8.52
CA PHE A 107 -4.05 -5.13 8.20
C PHE A 107 -3.94 -4.52 6.79
N ALA A 108 -4.59 -5.13 5.79
CA ALA A 108 -4.67 -4.58 4.43
C ALA A 108 -5.40 -3.22 4.35
N ARG A 109 -6.30 -2.92 5.31
CA ARG A 109 -6.96 -1.60 5.44
C ARG A 109 -6.05 -0.57 6.11
N LEU A 110 -5.20 -1.01 7.03
CA LEU A 110 -4.22 -0.16 7.73
C LEU A 110 -3.04 0.21 6.83
N ALA A 111 -2.55 -0.76 6.03
CA ALA A 111 -1.31 -0.64 5.26
C ALA A 111 -1.21 0.63 4.39
N PRO A 112 -2.26 1.09 3.66
CA PRO A 112 -2.20 2.33 2.91
C PRO A 112 -1.81 3.55 3.77
N ARG A 113 -2.30 3.65 5.00
CA ARG A 113 -1.98 4.76 5.91
C ARG A 113 -0.52 4.75 6.35
N ILE A 114 0.08 3.58 6.51
CA ILE A 114 1.52 3.45 6.81
C ILE A 114 2.35 3.89 5.59
N VAL A 115 1.94 3.48 4.39
CA VAL A 115 2.61 3.87 3.13
C VAL A 115 2.47 5.37 2.86
N ASP A 116 1.32 5.96 3.17
CA ASP A 116 1.11 7.41 3.07
C ASP A 116 2.00 8.17 4.04
N ALA A 117 2.06 7.73 5.29
CA ALA A 117 2.91 8.37 6.29
C ALA A 117 4.41 8.30 5.90
N PHE A 118 4.83 7.24 5.22
CA PHE A 118 6.16 7.17 4.61
C PHE A 118 6.31 8.17 3.45
N ALA A 119 5.34 8.22 2.54
CA ALA A 119 5.39 9.12 1.39
C ALA A 119 5.41 10.60 1.82
N ASP A 120 4.58 10.98 2.79
CA ASP A 120 4.51 12.34 3.34
C ASP A 120 5.88 12.77 3.88
N ARG A 121 6.53 11.90 4.65
CA ARG A 121 7.89 12.16 5.16
C ARG A 121 8.89 12.41 4.02
N ILE A 122 8.88 11.56 2.99
CA ILE A 122 9.81 11.71 1.86
C ILE A 122 9.55 13.01 1.09
N LEU A 123 8.28 13.40 0.94
CA LEU A 123 7.91 14.66 0.30
C LEU A 123 8.32 15.88 1.14
N GLU A 124 8.17 15.81 2.46
CA GLU A 124 8.66 16.84 3.39
C GLU A 124 10.19 16.98 3.31
N GLU A 125 10.93 15.86 3.24
CA GLU A 125 12.40 15.83 3.11
C GLU A 125 12.87 16.37 1.74
N ALA A 126 12.12 16.14 0.67
CA ALA A 126 12.46 16.61 -0.67
C ALA A 126 12.31 18.13 -0.84
N GLY A 127 11.56 18.80 0.04
CA GLY A 127 11.23 20.22 -0.06
C GLY A 127 10.28 20.53 -1.23
N PRO A 128 9.78 21.78 -1.35
CA PRO A 128 9.03 22.19 -2.52
C PRO A 128 9.95 22.15 -3.75
N GLY A 129 9.60 21.27 -4.71
CA GLY A 129 10.26 21.18 -6.01
C GLY A 129 10.02 22.39 -6.90
#